data_AF-A0A9W4REY2-F1
#
_entry.id   AF-A0A9W4REY2-F1
#
_cell.length_a   1.000
_cell.length_b   1.000
_cell.length_c   1.000
_cell.angle_alpha   90.00
_cell.angle_beta   90.00
_cell.angle_gamma   90.00
#
_symmetry.space_group_name_H-M   'P 1'
#
loop_
_entity.id
_entity.type
_entity.pdbx_description
1 polymer ?
#
loop_
_entity_poly.entity_id
_entity_poly.type
_entity_poly.pdbx_seq_one_letter_code
_entity_poly.pdbx_strand_id
1 'polypeptide(L)'
;MNRFLVALFALLLPGLAFAQDLTGTAQRAVESLEKMSGLPIVFLERTGDDPGQFWYRAMQKLCTKTGDNWCDDDLTSLRDTTNPIGWSRVLTYRTPQGAEKKVCVILPPNTGVSAGYVATGLSGGNIYSWQELPTSAEAETFLTLMHGANCLNTSEDQQQAKRADAFAAMTLALIQGDGAFVSARDVTPARKFALYRFGESTRWAVNVAERILLDQWKGEAVAALSARNRCDAKAVASQNLAIDSLQRDMTLPQGEDCVSTTGGAAKGTVTDGNLWLWTNGQPGSNAPVLGMPPEPYSAFKGFQSFDAGISYAFKTAETIASQR
;
A
#
# COMPACT_ATOMS: atom_id res chain seq x y z
N MET A 1 -9.82 59.72 -3.08
CA MET A 1 -10.15 59.20 -1.73
C MET A 1 -11.50 58.49 -1.89
N ASN A 2 -11.68 57.18 -1.76
CA ASN A 2 -11.11 56.19 -0.83
C ASN A 2 -10.73 54.89 -1.57
N ARG A 3 -9.54 54.39 -1.25
CA ARG A 3 -9.15 52.98 -1.37
C ARG A 3 -9.45 52.30 -0.02
N PHE A 4 -9.47 50.96 0.00
CA PHE A 4 -9.57 50.04 1.15
C PHE A 4 -10.98 49.54 1.49
N LEU A 5 -11.31 48.33 1.03
CA LEU A 5 -11.43 47.12 1.87
C LEU A 5 -12.09 45.99 1.06
N VAL A 6 -11.28 45.21 0.37
CA VAL A 6 -11.57 43.80 0.08
C VAL A 6 -10.33 43.05 0.55
N ALA A 7 -10.27 42.82 1.86
CA ALA A 7 -9.22 42.03 2.49
C ALA A 7 -9.77 40.64 2.79
N LEU A 8 -9.18 39.67 2.09
CA LEU A 8 -8.93 38.28 2.52
C LEU A 8 -9.95 37.67 3.49
N PHE A 9 -10.86 36.87 2.94
CA PHE A 9 -11.31 35.63 3.59
C PHE A 9 -10.68 34.45 2.83
N ALA A 10 -9.35 34.35 2.91
CA ALA A 10 -8.62 33.11 2.62
C ALA A 10 -8.39 32.40 3.95
N LEU A 11 -9.47 31.87 4.52
CA LEU A 11 -9.43 31.01 5.70
C LEU A 11 -8.90 29.64 5.28
N LEU A 12 -7.61 29.44 5.57
CA LEU A 12 -7.01 28.21 6.11
C LEU A 12 -7.81 26.92 5.84
N LEU A 13 -7.64 26.37 4.64
CA LEU A 13 -7.77 24.92 4.44
C LEU A 13 -6.41 24.30 4.82
N PRO A 14 -6.34 23.42 5.84
CA PRO A 14 -5.16 22.62 6.05
C PRO A 14 -5.03 21.67 4.85
N GLY A 15 -3.86 21.69 4.20
CA GLY A 15 -3.36 20.67 3.29
C GLY A 15 -4.37 20.10 2.29
N LEU A 16 -4.34 20.59 1.05
CA LEU A 16 -4.69 19.75 -0.10
C LEU A 16 -3.72 18.56 -0.10
N ALA A 17 -4.04 17.51 0.66
CA ALA A 17 -3.50 16.20 0.44
C ALA A 17 -3.90 15.83 -0.98
N PHE A 18 -2.92 15.74 -1.88
CA PHE A 18 -3.14 15.15 -3.19
C PHE A 18 -3.83 13.81 -2.96
N ALA A 19 -5.07 13.66 -3.44
CA ALA A 19 -5.73 12.37 -3.46
C ALA A 19 -4.82 11.45 -4.29
N GLN A 20 -4.09 10.57 -3.60
CA GLN A 20 -3.14 9.69 -4.24
C GLN A 20 -3.95 8.73 -5.10
N ASP A 21 -3.64 8.64 -6.40
CA ASP A 21 -4.28 7.69 -7.31
C ASP A 21 -3.82 6.27 -6.94
N LEU A 22 -4.51 5.68 -5.97
CA LEU A 22 -4.19 4.36 -5.44
C LEU A 22 -4.34 3.30 -6.53
N THR A 23 -5.40 3.37 -7.34
CA THR A 23 -5.67 2.41 -8.42
C THR A 23 -4.61 2.49 -9.52
N GLY A 24 -4.25 3.68 -9.99
CA GLY A 24 -3.17 3.85 -10.96
C GLY A 24 -1.80 3.42 -10.40
N THR A 25 -1.54 3.68 -9.13
CA THR A 25 -0.31 3.22 -8.45
C THR A 25 -0.28 1.69 -8.31
N ALA A 26 -1.44 1.05 -8.07
CA ALA A 26 -1.58 -0.41 -8.03
C ALA A 26 -1.28 -1.03 -9.39
N GLN A 27 -1.81 -0.46 -10.47
CA GLN A 27 -1.54 -0.94 -11.84
C GLN A 27 -0.05 -0.82 -12.17
N ARG A 28 0.60 0.29 -11.81
CA ARG A 28 2.06 0.45 -11.95
C ARG A 28 2.86 -0.58 -11.14
N ALA A 29 2.35 -0.98 -9.96
CA ALA A 29 2.95 -2.07 -9.19
C ALA A 29 2.83 -3.41 -9.92
N VAL A 30 1.69 -3.70 -10.55
CA VAL A 30 1.52 -4.90 -11.39
C VAL A 30 2.42 -4.88 -12.62
N GLU A 31 2.61 -3.72 -13.27
CA GLU A 31 3.60 -3.57 -14.35
C GLU A 31 5.03 -3.86 -13.87
N SER A 32 5.35 -3.52 -12.62
CA SER A 32 6.65 -3.84 -12.03
C SER A 32 6.80 -5.35 -11.77
N LEU A 33 5.73 -6.05 -11.38
CA LEU A 33 5.70 -7.52 -11.28
C LEU A 33 5.87 -8.20 -12.65
N GLU A 34 5.23 -7.65 -13.68
CA GLU A 34 5.41 -8.11 -15.06
C GLU A 34 6.87 -7.99 -15.50
N LYS A 35 7.51 -6.83 -15.30
CA LYS A 35 8.94 -6.65 -15.63
C LYS A 35 9.84 -7.64 -14.87
N MET A 36 9.54 -7.87 -13.59
CA MET A 36 10.32 -8.76 -12.74
C MET A 36 10.20 -10.23 -13.17
N SER A 37 9.00 -10.67 -13.55
CA SER A 37 8.73 -12.08 -13.91
C SER A 37 8.98 -12.39 -15.38
N GLY A 38 8.90 -11.39 -16.25
CA GLY A 38 8.89 -11.56 -17.70
C GLY A 38 7.58 -12.15 -18.25
N LEU A 39 6.56 -12.39 -17.41
CA LEU A 39 5.25 -12.86 -17.84
C LEU A 39 4.38 -11.65 -18.22
N PRO A 40 3.90 -11.56 -19.48
CA PRO A 40 3.00 -10.48 -19.87
C PRO A 40 1.71 -10.48 -19.04
N ILE A 41 1.31 -9.31 -18.53
CA ILE A 41 0.07 -9.14 -17.76
C ILE A 41 -0.86 -8.17 -18.50
N VAL A 42 -2.11 -8.57 -18.68
CA VAL A 42 -3.14 -7.83 -19.43
C VAL A 42 -4.32 -7.52 -18.53
N PHE A 43 -4.63 -6.23 -18.36
CA PHE A 43 -5.88 -5.80 -17.73
C PHE A 43 -7.03 -5.82 -18.74
N LEU A 44 -8.01 -6.69 -18.50
CA LEU A 44 -9.23 -6.81 -19.30
C LEU A 44 -10.19 -5.64 -19.04
N GLU A 45 -11.09 -5.41 -19.99
CA GLU A 45 -12.16 -4.41 -19.83
C GLU A 45 -13.44 -5.07 -19.35
N ARG A 46 -14.11 -4.43 -18.39
CA ARG A 46 -15.46 -4.80 -18.02
C ARG A 46 -16.42 -4.29 -19.10
N THR A 47 -17.15 -5.21 -19.73
CA THR A 47 -18.15 -4.89 -20.76
C THR A 47 -19.59 -5.07 -20.26
N GLY A 48 -19.77 -5.27 -18.95
CA GLY A 48 -21.07 -5.60 -18.36
C GLY A 48 -21.52 -7.01 -18.72
N ASP A 49 -22.81 -7.16 -19.03
CA ASP A 49 -23.47 -8.46 -19.27
C ASP A 49 -23.43 -8.91 -20.75
N ASP A 50 -22.51 -8.39 -21.57
CA ASP A 50 -22.28 -8.85 -22.95
C ASP A 50 -20.97 -9.66 -23.05
N PRO A 51 -21.05 -11.00 -23.04
CA PRO A 51 -19.89 -11.88 -23.16
C PRO A 51 -19.19 -11.79 -24.52
N GLY A 52 -19.93 -11.49 -25.59
CA GLY A 52 -19.35 -11.40 -26.94
C GLY A 52 -18.42 -10.20 -27.07
N GLN A 53 -18.87 -9.03 -26.59
CA GLN A 53 -18.03 -7.83 -26.49
C GLN A 53 -16.84 -8.04 -25.55
N PHE A 54 -17.05 -8.75 -24.44
CA PHE A 54 -15.98 -9.06 -23.49
C PHE A 54 -14.84 -9.84 -24.17
N TRP A 55 -15.17 -10.97 -24.82
CA TRP A 55 -14.16 -11.82 -25.45
C TRP A 55 -13.45 -11.11 -26.61
N TYR A 56 -14.18 -10.35 -27.41
CA TYR A 56 -13.58 -9.56 -28.49
C TYR A 56 -12.55 -8.54 -27.98
N ARG A 57 -12.89 -7.78 -26.93
CA ARG A 57 -11.97 -6.81 -26.33
C ARG A 57 -10.81 -7.47 -25.58
N ALA A 58 -11.06 -8.58 -24.91
CA ALA A 58 -10.02 -9.38 -24.27
C ALA A 58 -8.99 -9.86 -25.29
N MET A 59 -9.45 -10.41 -26.43
CA MET A 59 -8.59 -10.83 -27.54
C MET A 59 -7.76 -9.67 -28.09
N GLN A 60 -8.39 -8.52 -28.36
CA GLN A 60 -7.71 -7.33 -28.88
C GLN A 60 -6.59 -6.88 -27.94
N LYS A 61 -6.85 -6.83 -26.62
CA LYS A 61 -5.85 -6.44 -25.63
C LYS A 61 -4.72 -7.46 -25.52
N LEU A 62 -5.05 -8.75 -25.57
CA LEU A 62 -4.06 -9.82 -25.52
C LEU A 62 -3.08 -9.70 -26.68
N CYS A 63 -3.59 -9.63 -27.90
CA CYS A 63 -2.78 -9.53 -29.11
C CYS A 63 -1.95 -8.24 -29.14
N THR A 64 -2.51 -7.12 -28.69
CA THR A 64 -1.77 -5.87 -28.57
C THR A 64 -0.61 -6.01 -27.59
N LYS A 65 -0.82 -6.67 -26.44
CA LYS A 65 0.21 -6.85 -25.41
C LYS A 65 1.31 -7.81 -25.86
N THR A 66 0.96 -8.90 -26.53
CA THR A 66 1.92 -9.95 -26.91
C THR A 66 2.54 -9.73 -28.29
N GLY A 67 2.03 -8.76 -29.07
CA GLY A 67 2.49 -8.46 -30.42
C GLY A 67 2.10 -9.51 -31.45
N ASP A 68 1.07 -10.31 -31.16
CA ASP A 68 0.61 -11.39 -32.02
C ASP A 68 -0.51 -10.93 -32.94
N ASN A 69 -0.56 -11.46 -34.16
CA ASN A 69 -1.60 -11.15 -35.13
C ASN A 69 -2.93 -11.88 -34.85
N TRP A 70 -2.88 -12.94 -34.02
CA TRP A 70 -4.02 -13.82 -33.73
C TRP A 70 -3.86 -14.46 -32.35
N CYS A 71 -4.91 -14.43 -31.52
CA CYS A 71 -4.90 -14.90 -30.13
C CYS A 71 -6.19 -15.66 -29.76
N ASP A 72 -6.63 -16.55 -30.65
CA ASP A 72 -7.98 -17.15 -30.66
C ASP A 72 -8.09 -18.49 -29.90
N ASP A 73 -7.05 -18.89 -29.17
CA ASP A 73 -7.10 -20.15 -28.41
C ASP A 73 -7.99 -19.95 -27.17
N ASP A 74 -9.27 -20.27 -27.33
CA ASP A 74 -10.27 -20.57 -26.31
C ASP A 74 -10.37 -19.60 -25.11
N LEU A 75 -10.58 -18.31 -25.43
CA LEU A 75 -11.02 -17.31 -24.45
C LEU A 75 -12.43 -17.61 -23.89
N THR A 76 -13.15 -18.63 -24.38
CA THR A 76 -14.45 -19.05 -23.82
C THR A 76 -14.33 -19.63 -22.42
N SER A 77 -13.11 -19.98 -22.01
CA SER A 77 -12.76 -20.30 -20.62
C SER A 77 -12.96 -19.10 -19.68
N LEU A 78 -12.95 -17.86 -20.19
CA LEU A 78 -13.20 -16.62 -19.44
C LEU A 78 -14.71 -16.37 -19.29
N ARG A 79 -15.36 -17.15 -18.42
CA ARG A 79 -16.82 -17.15 -18.23
C ARG A 79 -17.35 -16.16 -17.20
N ASP A 80 -16.50 -15.73 -16.27
CA ASP A 80 -16.91 -14.94 -15.10
C ASP A 80 -16.70 -13.44 -15.32
N THR A 81 -17.40 -12.85 -16.28
CA THR A 81 -17.14 -11.46 -16.74
C THR A 81 -17.67 -10.39 -15.78
N THR A 82 -18.54 -10.76 -14.85
CA THR A 82 -19.28 -9.85 -13.98
C THR A 82 -18.82 -9.86 -12.53
N ASN A 83 -17.88 -10.74 -12.16
CA ASN A 83 -17.37 -10.88 -10.79
C ASN A 83 -16.92 -9.54 -10.21
N PRO A 84 -17.55 -8.99 -9.15
CA PRO A 84 -17.23 -7.65 -8.67
C PRO A 84 -15.84 -7.53 -8.01
N ILE A 85 -15.27 -8.62 -7.48
CA ILE A 85 -13.91 -8.62 -6.92
C ILE A 85 -12.81 -8.85 -7.97
N GLY A 86 -13.21 -9.15 -9.20
CA GLY A 86 -12.29 -9.48 -10.29
C GLY A 86 -11.62 -10.83 -10.09
N TRP A 87 -10.71 -11.16 -11.00
CA TRP A 87 -9.92 -12.39 -10.97
C TRP A 87 -8.68 -12.25 -11.85
N SER A 88 -7.68 -13.10 -11.61
CA SER A 88 -6.52 -13.30 -12.48
C SER A 88 -6.48 -14.73 -13.00
N ARG A 89 -6.08 -14.93 -14.25
CA ARG A 89 -5.85 -16.26 -14.84
C ARG A 89 -4.63 -16.24 -15.75
N VAL A 90 -3.80 -17.28 -15.65
CA VAL A 90 -2.72 -17.51 -16.62
C VAL A 90 -3.29 -18.34 -17.76
N LEU A 91 -3.25 -17.78 -18.96
CA LEU A 91 -3.61 -18.45 -20.20
C LEU A 91 -2.33 -18.96 -20.86
N THR A 92 -2.40 -20.18 -21.39
CA THR A 92 -1.38 -20.73 -22.26
C THR A 92 -2.02 -20.93 -23.62
N TYR A 93 -1.42 -20.37 -24.66
CA TYR A 93 -1.90 -20.54 -26.03
C TYR A 93 -0.74 -20.82 -26.97
N ARG A 94 -1.04 -21.38 -28.14
CA ARG A 94 -0.06 -21.71 -29.16
C ARG A 94 -0.13 -20.68 -30.27
N THR A 95 0.98 -20.01 -30.52
CA THR A 95 1.09 -19.07 -31.64
C THR A 95 0.94 -19.80 -32.99
N PRO A 96 0.62 -19.08 -34.09
CA PRO A 96 0.59 -19.66 -35.43
C PRO A 96 1.90 -20.36 -35.84
N GLN A 97 3.04 -19.94 -35.26
CA GLN A 97 4.36 -20.54 -35.49
C GLN A 97 4.61 -21.80 -34.65
N GLY A 98 3.64 -22.24 -33.85
CA GLY A 98 3.73 -23.44 -33.01
C GLY A 98 4.39 -23.23 -31.64
N ALA A 99 4.84 -22.01 -31.31
CA ALA A 99 5.42 -21.70 -30.00
C ALA A 99 4.31 -21.51 -28.96
N GLU A 100 4.45 -22.15 -27.80
CA GLU A 100 3.58 -21.93 -26.65
C GLU A 100 3.97 -20.63 -25.93
N LYS A 101 2.98 -19.77 -25.72
CA LYS A 101 3.11 -18.51 -24.96
C LYS A 101 2.23 -18.56 -23.73
N LYS A 102 2.72 -17.93 -22.66
CA LYS A 102 1.97 -17.71 -21.42
C LYS A 102 1.70 -16.22 -21.25
N VAL A 103 0.50 -15.90 -20.82
CA VAL A 103 0.06 -14.54 -20.53
C VAL A 103 -0.88 -14.59 -19.35
N CYS A 104 -0.72 -13.67 -18.40
CA CYS A 104 -1.73 -13.48 -17.37
C CYS A 104 -2.75 -12.45 -17.82
N VAL A 105 -4.02 -12.75 -17.61
CA VAL A 105 -5.10 -11.79 -17.76
C VAL A 105 -5.68 -11.47 -16.38
N ILE A 106 -6.02 -10.21 -16.16
CA ILE A 106 -6.68 -9.73 -14.94
C ILE A 106 -7.99 -9.07 -15.35
N LEU A 107 -9.12 -9.60 -14.89
CA LEU A 107 -10.34 -8.83 -14.79
C LEU A 107 -10.20 -7.92 -13.56
N PRO A 108 -10.00 -6.60 -13.70
CA PRO A 108 -9.82 -5.71 -12.56
C PRO A 108 -11.07 -5.70 -11.69
N PRO A 109 -11.00 -5.46 -10.37
CA PRO A 109 -12.19 -5.29 -9.52
C PRO A 109 -13.08 -4.15 -10.03
N ASN A 110 -14.37 -4.15 -9.64
CA ASN A 110 -15.27 -3.04 -9.96
C ASN A 110 -14.78 -1.74 -9.31
N THR A 111 -14.85 -0.63 -10.04
CA THR A 111 -14.75 0.70 -9.43
C THR A 111 -15.89 0.90 -8.44
N GLY A 112 -15.58 1.40 -7.25
CA GLY A 112 -16.49 1.51 -6.12
C GLY A 112 -16.88 0.18 -5.48
N VAL A 113 -16.09 -0.90 -5.63
CA VAL A 113 -16.45 -2.20 -5.01
C VAL A 113 -16.67 -2.01 -3.50
N SER A 114 -17.78 -2.56 -2.99
CA SER A 114 -18.11 -2.43 -1.58
C SER A 114 -17.07 -3.18 -0.73
N ALA A 115 -16.42 -2.47 0.20
CA ALA A 115 -15.50 -3.08 1.14
C ALA A 115 -16.17 -4.17 2.00
N GLY A 116 -17.47 -4.06 2.28
CA GLY A 116 -18.22 -5.11 2.99
C GLY A 116 -18.48 -6.35 2.13
N TYR A 117 -18.64 -6.17 0.82
CA TYR A 117 -18.70 -7.31 -0.11
C TYR A 117 -17.34 -8.01 -0.17
N VAL A 118 -16.26 -7.23 -0.27
CA VAL A 118 -14.88 -7.74 -0.26
C VAL A 118 -14.60 -8.47 1.05
N ALA A 119 -14.91 -7.87 2.20
CA ALA A 119 -14.74 -8.49 3.50
C ALA A 119 -15.57 -9.78 3.62
N THR A 120 -16.85 -9.79 3.23
CA THR A 120 -17.67 -11.01 3.24
C THR A 120 -17.09 -12.11 2.35
N GLY A 121 -16.71 -11.79 1.11
CA GLY A 121 -16.16 -12.76 0.16
C GLY A 121 -14.78 -13.29 0.53
N LEU A 122 -14.00 -12.51 1.28
CA LEU A 122 -12.62 -12.83 1.66
C LEU A 122 -12.45 -13.29 3.11
N SER A 123 -13.43 -13.06 3.98
CA SER A 123 -13.33 -13.28 5.43
C SER A 123 -13.37 -14.74 5.86
N GLY A 124 -13.73 -15.67 4.97
CA GLY A 124 -13.93 -17.07 5.35
C GLY A 124 -15.00 -17.27 6.44
N GLY A 125 -15.94 -16.33 6.61
CA GLY A 125 -17.02 -16.40 7.61
C GLY A 125 -16.76 -15.64 8.92
N ASN A 126 -15.74 -14.79 9.00
CA ASN A 126 -15.42 -14.03 10.21
C ASN A 126 -16.32 -12.79 10.43
N ILE A 127 -16.53 -12.45 11.70
CA ILE A 127 -17.26 -11.25 12.14
C ILE A 127 -16.29 -10.06 12.13
N TYR A 128 -16.68 -8.99 11.45
CA TYR A 128 -15.94 -7.72 11.40
C TYR A 128 -16.89 -6.54 11.69
N SER A 129 -16.37 -5.44 12.22
CA SER A 129 -17.14 -4.20 12.37
C SER A 129 -17.17 -3.42 11.06
N TRP A 130 -18.32 -2.83 10.71
CA TRP A 130 -18.44 -1.93 9.55
C TRP A 130 -17.52 -0.71 9.65
N GLN A 131 -17.15 -0.30 10.88
CA GLN A 131 -16.21 0.80 11.13
C GLN A 131 -14.75 0.42 10.83
N GLU A 132 -14.46 -0.88 10.79
CA GLU A 132 -13.13 -1.45 10.53
C GLU A 132 -12.93 -1.83 9.07
N LEU A 133 -13.88 -1.49 8.19
CA LEU A 133 -13.72 -1.72 6.76
C LEU A 133 -12.77 -0.70 6.13
N PRO A 134 -12.00 -1.11 5.12
CA PRO A 134 -11.29 -0.18 4.25
C PRO A 134 -12.29 0.61 3.39
N THR A 135 -11.83 1.66 2.74
CA THR A 135 -12.57 2.36 1.69
C THR A 135 -12.65 1.50 0.42
N SER A 136 -13.57 1.83 -0.49
CA SER A 136 -13.66 1.13 -1.79
C SER A 136 -12.37 1.25 -2.61
N ALA A 137 -11.72 2.41 -2.63
CA ALA A 137 -10.46 2.60 -3.35
C ALA A 137 -9.33 1.72 -2.80
N GLU A 138 -9.27 1.54 -1.48
CA GLU A 138 -8.32 0.63 -0.82
C GLU A 138 -8.63 -0.83 -1.14
N ALA A 139 -9.91 -1.21 -1.17
CA ALA A 139 -10.35 -2.55 -1.55
C ALA A 139 -10.01 -2.87 -3.01
N GLU A 140 -10.25 -1.94 -3.93
CA GLU A 140 -9.85 -2.05 -5.34
C GLU A 140 -8.34 -2.21 -5.49
N THR A 141 -7.58 -1.39 -4.77
CA THR A 141 -6.12 -1.39 -4.79
C THR A 141 -5.58 -2.73 -4.30
N PHE A 142 -6.05 -3.21 -3.15
CA PHE A 142 -5.66 -4.50 -2.59
C PHE A 142 -5.97 -5.65 -3.57
N LEU A 143 -7.19 -5.71 -4.11
CA LEU A 143 -7.59 -6.75 -5.05
C LEU A 143 -6.75 -6.71 -6.33
N THR A 144 -6.47 -5.52 -6.86
CA THR A 144 -5.61 -5.34 -8.04
C THR A 144 -4.21 -5.88 -7.79
N LEU A 145 -3.60 -5.55 -6.64
CA LEU A 145 -2.28 -6.04 -6.25
C LEU A 145 -2.26 -7.55 -6.03
N MET A 146 -3.28 -8.08 -5.37
CA MET A 146 -3.44 -9.52 -5.12
C MET A 146 -3.56 -10.30 -6.42
N HIS A 147 -4.41 -9.86 -7.35
CA HIS A 147 -4.56 -10.48 -8.67
C HIS A 147 -3.27 -10.38 -9.50
N GLY A 148 -2.56 -9.24 -9.40
CA GLY A 148 -1.24 -9.09 -9.98
C GLY A 148 -0.22 -10.10 -9.45
N ALA A 149 -0.19 -10.32 -8.13
CA ALA A 149 0.69 -11.34 -7.54
C ALA A 149 0.27 -12.77 -7.90
N ASN A 150 -1.04 -13.04 -8.01
CA ASN A 150 -1.56 -14.33 -8.44
C ASN A 150 -1.18 -14.68 -9.89
N CYS A 151 -0.90 -13.69 -10.74
CA CYS A 151 -0.35 -13.95 -12.07
C CYS A 151 1.00 -14.67 -12.04
N LEU A 152 1.76 -14.51 -10.96
CA LEU A 152 3.07 -15.15 -10.76
C LEU A 152 2.92 -16.47 -9.98
N ASN A 153 1.72 -17.04 -9.91
CA ASN A 153 1.48 -18.34 -9.30
C ASN A 153 2.10 -19.45 -10.18
N THR A 154 2.77 -20.40 -9.56
CA THR A 154 3.29 -21.62 -10.21
C THR A 154 2.50 -22.88 -9.82
N SER A 155 1.59 -22.78 -8.85
CA SER A 155 0.70 -23.86 -8.38
C SER A 155 -0.52 -23.28 -7.66
N GLU A 156 -1.64 -24.01 -7.62
CA GLU A 156 -2.83 -23.59 -6.87
C GLU A 156 -2.76 -24.08 -5.41
N ASP A 157 -1.76 -23.62 -4.66
CA ASP A 157 -1.57 -24.00 -3.25
C ASP A 157 -1.82 -22.84 -2.28
N GLN A 158 -2.00 -23.21 -1.00
CA GLN A 158 -2.26 -22.27 0.08
C GLN A 158 -1.10 -21.29 0.30
N GLN A 159 0.13 -21.69 -0.02
CA GLN A 159 1.31 -20.83 0.13
C GLN A 159 1.27 -19.67 -0.87
N GLN A 160 0.84 -19.90 -2.10
CA GLN A 160 0.75 -18.84 -3.10
C GLN A 160 -0.39 -17.87 -2.82
N ALA A 161 -1.51 -18.35 -2.30
CA ALA A 161 -2.56 -17.48 -1.78
C ALA A 161 -2.02 -16.58 -0.64
N LYS A 162 -1.32 -17.17 0.33
CA LYS A 162 -0.67 -16.41 1.42
C LYS A 162 0.33 -15.38 0.91
N ARG A 163 1.12 -15.71 -0.11
CA ARG A 163 2.07 -14.78 -0.75
C ARG A 163 1.34 -13.63 -1.41
N ALA A 164 0.31 -13.89 -2.21
CA ALA A 164 -0.43 -12.84 -2.91
C ALA A 164 -1.09 -11.87 -1.91
N ASP A 165 -1.68 -12.39 -0.84
CA ASP A 165 -2.26 -11.57 0.22
C ASP A 165 -1.20 -10.76 0.98
N ALA A 166 -0.07 -11.39 1.35
CA ALA A 166 1.04 -10.71 2.02
C ALA A 166 1.63 -9.60 1.14
N PHE A 167 1.83 -9.86 -0.15
CA PHE A 167 2.30 -8.88 -1.12
C PHE A 167 1.33 -7.71 -1.24
N ALA A 168 0.03 -7.98 -1.39
CA ALA A 168 -0.99 -6.95 -1.53
C ALA A 168 -1.08 -6.06 -0.29
N ALA A 169 -1.05 -6.65 0.91
CA ALA A 169 -1.12 -5.93 2.17
C ALA A 169 0.12 -5.04 2.39
N MET A 170 1.32 -5.59 2.19
CA MET A 170 2.59 -4.86 2.31
C MET A 170 2.69 -3.72 1.30
N THR A 171 2.34 -4.00 0.04
CA THR A 171 2.40 -3.02 -1.04
C THR A 171 1.38 -1.90 -0.83
N LEU A 172 0.16 -2.22 -0.36
CA LEU A 172 -0.83 -1.21 -0.02
C LEU A 172 -0.31 -0.26 1.08
N ALA A 173 0.26 -0.82 2.17
CA ALA A 173 0.85 -0.01 3.23
C ALA A 173 1.96 0.94 2.72
N LEU A 174 2.85 0.44 1.85
CA LEU A 174 3.93 1.24 1.26
C LEU A 174 3.47 2.21 0.18
N ILE A 175 2.34 1.96 -0.50
CA ILE A 175 1.74 2.93 -1.41
C ILE A 175 1.13 4.08 -0.62
N GLN A 176 0.36 3.78 0.42
CA GLN A 176 -0.38 4.78 1.18
C GLN A 176 0.52 5.61 2.10
N GLY A 177 1.49 4.98 2.78
CA GLY A 177 2.29 5.67 3.79
C GLY A 177 1.44 6.27 4.90
N ASP A 178 0.35 5.61 5.29
CA ASP A 178 -0.55 6.11 6.34
C ASP A 178 0.14 6.08 7.70
N GLY A 179 0.25 7.24 8.35
CA GLY A 179 0.94 7.39 9.63
C GLY A 179 0.15 7.02 10.88
N ALA A 180 -1.12 6.60 10.72
CA ALA A 180 -1.98 6.15 11.82
C ALA A 180 -1.31 5.13 12.76
N PHE A 181 -0.53 4.19 12.20
CA PHE A 181 0.13 3.13 12.99
C PHE A 181 1.12 3.66 14.02
N VAL A 182 1.67 4.86 13.84
CA VAL A 182 2.65 5.44 14.76
C VAL A 182 1.99 5.83 16.08
N SER A 183 0.69 6.15 16.11
CA SER A 183 -0.01 6.55 17.34
C SER A 183 -0.63 5.37 18.12
N ALA A 184 -0.71 4.19 17.51
CA ALA A 184 -1.46 3.02 17.99
C ALA A 184 -2.97 3.21 18.23
N ARG A 185 -3.51 4.41 17.95
CA ARG A 185 -4.95 4.70 18.15
C ARG A 185 -5.81 4.27 16.97
N ASP A 186 -5.23 4.24 15.78
CA ASP A 186 -5.93 3.99 14.54
C ASP A 186 -5.36 2.76 13.82
N VAL A 187 -6.24 1.96 13.23
CA VAL A 187 -5.88 0.79 12.42
C VAL A 187 -5.71 1.25 10.97
N THR A 188 -4.49 1.15 10.45
CA THR A 188 -4.20 1.49 9.05
C THR A 188 -5.04 0.63 8.10
N PRO A 189 -5.38 1.13 6.91
CA PRO A 189 -6.15 0.37 5.93
C PRO A 189 -5.53 -1.00 5.64
N ALA A 190 -4.22 -1.07 5.45
CA ALA A 190 -3.51 -2.33 5.24
C ALA A 190 -3.68 -3.31 6.42
N ARG A 191 -3.70 -2.84 7.67
CA ARG A 191 -4.00 -3.69 8.85
C ARG A 191 -5.43 -4.19 8.86
N LYS A 192 -6.40 -3.41 8.38
CA LYS A 192 -7.80 -3.86 8.25
C LYS A 192 -7.88 -5.12 7.38
N PHE A 193 -7.13 -5.19 6.28
CA PHE A 193 -7.03 -6.41 5.44
C PHE A 193 -6.50 -7.63 6.20
N ALA A 194 -5.55 -7.43 7.12
CA ALA A 194 -5.04 -8.53 7.95
C ALA A 194 -6.09 -9.07 8.94
N LEU A 195 -6.96 -8.20 9.48
CA LEU A 195 -7.98 -8.59 10.46
C LEU A 195 -9.01 -9.56 9.88
N TYR A 196 -9.56 -9.28 8.70
CA TYR A 196 -10.62 -10.14 8.14
C TYR A 196 -10.09 -11.34 7.36
N ARG A 197 -8.90 -11.26 6.74
CA ARG A 197 -8.25 -12.43 6.13
C ARG A 197 -7.72 -13.43 7.16
N PHE A 198 -7.55 -12.99 8.42
CA PHE A 198 -6.98 -13.74 9.54
C PHE A 198 -5.69 -14.50 9.16
N GLY A 199 -4.89 -13.91 8.28
CA GLY A 199 -3.65 -14.48 7.80
C GLY A 199 -2.49 -13.98 8.65
N GLU A 200 -1.77 -14.88 9.31
CA GLU A 200 -0.52 -14.49 9.96
C GLU A 200 0.45 -13.84 8.95
N SER A 201 0.39 -14.28 7.69
CA SER A 201 1.17 -13.73 6.57
C SER A 201 0.85 -12.27 6.27
N THR A 202 -0.43 -11.88 6.21
CA THR A 202 -0.82 -10.48 5.97
C THR A 202 -0.44 -9.60 7.15
N ARG A 203 -0.66 -10.06 8.39
CA ARG A 203 -0.23 -9.31 9.58
C ARG A 203 1.26 -9.04 9.59
N TRP A 204 2.08 -10.07 9.34
CA TRP A 204 3.54 -9.92 9.30
C TRP A 204 4.00 -9.02 8.16
N ALA A 205 3.37 -9.12 6.99
CA ALA A 205 3.73 -8.31 5.83
C ALA A 205 3.46 -6.81 6.08
N VAL A 206 2.35 -6.49 6.75
CA VAL A 206 2.06 -5.12 7.18
C VAL A 206 3.03 -4.64 8.26
N ASN A 207 3.38 -5.50 9.23
CA ASN A 207 4.42 -5.19 10.22
C ASN A 207 5.76 -4.83 9.56
N VAL A 208 6.16 -5.54 8.50
CA VAL A 208 7.38 -5.20 7.74
C VAL A 208 7.24 -3.85 7.03
N ALA A 209 6.13 -3.59 6.34
CA ALA A 209 5.91 -2.31 5.66
C ALA A 209 5.93 -1.13 6.63
N GLU A 210 5.16 -1.21 7.72
CA GLU A 210 5.11 -0.16 8.73
C GLU A 210 6.45 0.03 9.42
N ARG A 211 7.25 -1.03 9.56
CA ARG A 211 8.61 -0.90 10.09
C ARG A 211 9.52 -0.10 9.16
N ILE A 212 9.44 -0.33 7.85
CA ILE A 212 10.18 0.47 6.85
C ILE A 212 9.77 1.94 6.94
N LEU A 213 8.46 2.21 7.01
CA LEU A 213 7.93 3.56 7.15
C LEU A 213 8.39 4.21 8.46
N LEU A 214 8.36 3.48 9.57
CA LEU A 214 8.81 3.97 10.87
C LEU A 214 10.29 4.37 10.85
N ASP A 215 11.15 3.52 10.29
CA ASP A 215 12.59 3.81 10.21
C ASP A 215 12.87 5.01 9.31
N GLN A 216 12.16 5.12 8.18
CA GLN A 216 12.23 6.27 7.29
C GLN A 216 11.81 7.56 8.02
N TRP A 217 10.63 7.56 8.66
CA TRP A 217 10.07 8.75 9.30
C TRP A 217 10.82 9.17 10.54
N LYS A 218 11.47 8.26 11.28
CA LYS A 218 12.39 8.65 12.34
C LYS A 218 13.60 9.40 11.80
N GLY A 219 14.15 8.97 10.67
CA GLY A 219 15.24 9.67 9.99
C GLY A 219 14.81 11.07 9.52
N GLU A 220 13.63 11.17 8.91
CA GLU A 220 13.04 12.44 8.48
C GLU A 220 12.76 13.37 9.67
N ALA A 221 12.22 12.83 10.78
CA ALA A 221 11.99 13.59 12.00
C ALA A 221 13.29 14.15 12.58
N VAL A 222 14.35 13.35 12.65
CA VAL A 222 15.67 13.81 13.11
C VAL A 222 16.20 14.94 12.23
N ALA A 223 16.08 14.83 10.91
CA ALA A 223 16.51 15.88 9.99
C ALA A 223 15.73 17.18 10.22
N ALA A 224 14.40 17.10 10.34
CA ALA A 224 13.53 18.25 10.56
C ALA A 224 13.77 18.91 11.93
N LEU A 225 13.99 18.12 12.98
CA LEU A 225 14.32 18.61 14.32
C LEU A 225 15.69 19.28 14.34
N SER A 226 16.69 18.68 13.70
CA SER A 226 18.05 19.23 13.65
C SER A 226 18.10 20.57 12.91
N ALA A 227 17.25 20.76 11.90
CA ALA A 227 17.11 22.03 11.19
C ALA A 227 16.49 23.14 12.05
N ARG A 228 15.70 22.81 13.09
CA ARG A 228 15.07 23.79 13.99
C ARG A 228 15.99 24.10 15.18
N ASN A 229 16.57 25.30 15.18
CA ASN A 229 17.22 25.95 16.34
C ASN A 229 18.25 25.10 17.12
N ARG A 230 19.17 24.42 16.42
CA ARG A 230 20.29 23.69 17.05
C ARG A 230 19.84 22.54 17.96
N CYS A 231 18.76 21.82 17.60
CA CYS A 231 18.50 20.54 18.25
C CYS A 231 19.54 19.51 17.77
N ASP A 232 20.27 18.89 18.71
CA ASP A 232 21.07 17.70 18.48
C ASP A 232 20.14 16.48 18.57
N ALA A 233 19.40 16.26 17.49
CA ALA A 233 18.42 15.18 17.41
C ALA A 233 19.08 13.88 16.93
N LYS A 234 18.68 12.74 17.50
CA LYS A 234 19.14 11.41 17.09
C LYS A 234 17.99 10.42 17.05
N ALA A 235 18.10 9.45 16.16
CA ALA A 235 17.18 8.31 16.09
C ALA A 235 17.76 7.13 16.86
N VAL A 236 16.95 6.49 17.69
CA VAL A 236 17.28 5.20 18.29
C VAL A 236 16.98 4.10 17.28
N ALA A 237 17.97 3.23 17.07
CA ALA A 237 17.82 2.05 16.24
C ALA A 237 16.71 1.17 16.80
N SER A 238 15.85 0.72 15.91
CA SER A 238 14.58 0.13 16.28
C SER A 238 14.68 -1.37 16.42
N GLN A 239 14.04 -1.90 17.45
CA GLN A 239 14.37 -3.22 18.00
C GLN A 239 13.34 -4.29 17.70
N ASN A 240 12.12 -3.90 17.31
CA ASN A 240 11.00 -4.83 17.11
C ASN A 240 10.39 -4.67 15.72
N LEU A 241 10.07 -5.81 15.09
CA LEU A 241 9.32 -5.86 13.83
C LEU A 241 7.80 -5.82 14.05
N ALA A 242 7.32 -6.30 15.20
CA ALA A 242 5.90 -6.32 15.53
C ALA A 242 5.42 -4.92 15.96
N ILE A 243 5.11 -4.08 14.97
CA ILE A 243 4.70 -2.68 15.15
C ILE A 243 3.42 -2.53 15.99
N ASP A 244 2.52 -3.51 15.90
CA ASP A 244 1.29 -3.62 16.71
C ASP A 244 1.55 -3.83 18.20
N SER A 245 2.71 -4.36 18.57
CA SER A 245 3.10 -4.62 19.96
C SER A 245 4.01 -3.55 20.57
N LEU A 246 4.35 -2.52 19.80
CA LEU A 246 5.24 -1.45 20.27
C LEU A 246 4.60 -0.69 21.43
N GLN A 247 5.34 -0.51 22.52
CA GLN A 247 4.93 0.34 23.63
C GLN A 247 5.06 1.81 23.23
N ARG A 248 3.98 2.59 23.39
CA ARG A 248 3.99 4.04 23.12
C ARG A 248 4.36 4.81 24.37
N ASP A 249 5.29 5.74 24.20
CA ASP A 249 5.72 6.65 25.26
C ASP A 249 4.62 7.68 25.49
N MET A 250 4.34 8.01 26.75
CA MET A 250 3.31 8.99 27.12
C MET A 250 3.83 10.43 27.08
N THR A 251 5.14 10.60 27.19
CA THR A 251 5.83 11.90 27.20
C THR A 251 7.22 11.76 26.58
N LEU A 252 7.72 12.83 25.99
CA LEU A 252 9.12 12.94 25.63
C LEU A 252 9.97 12.91 26.92
N PRO A 253 11.16 12.27 26.89
CA PRO A 253 12.05 12.30 28.05
C PRO A 253 12.42 13.74 28.42
N GLN A 254 12.61 13.99 29.72
CA GLN A 254 12.93 15.33 30.21
C GLN A 254 14.25 15.84 29.60
N GLY A 255 14.22 17.02 28.98
CA GLY A 255 15.38 17.64 28.33
C GLY A 255 15.72 17.08 26.94
N GLU A 256 14.87 16.19 26.40
CA GLU A 256 14.98 15.58 25.08
C GLU A 256 13.82 16.04 24.16
N ASP A 257 13.25 17.22 24.42
CA ASP A 257 12.10 17.80 23.72
C ASP A 257 12.47 18.86 22.67
N CYS A 258 13.76 18.96 22.34
CA CYS A 258 14.33 20.00 21.46
C CYS A 258 14.04 21.44 21.93
N VAL A 259 13.78 21.67 23.22
CA VAL A 259 13.64 23.01 23.81
C VAL A 259 14.88 23.35 24.65
N SER A 260 15.61 24.40 24.28
CA SER A 260 16.79 24.83 25.04
C SER A 260 16.35 25.60 26.30
N THR A 261 16.72 25.11 27.48
CA THR A 261 16.43 25.78 28.76
C THR A 261 17.63 26.55 29.32
N THR A 262 18.85 26.31 28.81
CA THR A 262 20.10 26.79 29.46
C THR A 262 21.20 27.22 28.49
N GLY A 263 20.88 27.53 27.22
CA GLY A 263 21.82 28.17 26.28
C GLY A 263 22.79 27.22 25.55
N GLY A 264 22.62 25.90 25.70
CA GLY A 264 23.26 24.86 24.89
C GLY A 264 22.38 24.38 23.72
N ALA A 265 22.93 23.51 22.86
CA ALA A 265 22.14 22.79 21.86
C ALA A 265 21.06 21.96 22.57
N ALA A 266 19.80 22.15 22.18
CA ALA A 266 18.71 21.34 22.71
C ALA A 266 18.90 19.89 22.26
N LYS A 267 18.43 18.90 23.03
CA LYS A 267 18.55 17.49 22.62
C LYS A 267 17.20 16.95 22.20
N GLY A 268 17.23 15.96 21.32
CA GLY A 268 16.04 15.23 20.91
C GLY A 268 16.37 13.77 20.65
N THR A 269 15.58 12.87 21.21
CA THR A 269 15.70 11.44 20.90
C THR A 269 14.39 10.96 20.29
N VAL A 270 14.48 10.44 19.08
CA VAL A 270 13.35 9.85 18.35
C VAL A 270 13.43 8.33 18.44
N THR A 271 12.40 7.72 19.02
CA THR A 271 12.25 6.27 19.23
C THR A 271 11.00 5.76 18.50
N ASP A 272 10.84 4.44 18.45
CA ASP A 272 9.60 3.82 17.96
C ASP A 272 8.38 4.22 18.80
N GLY A 273 8.59 4.37 20.10
CA GLY A 273 7.55 4.67 21.08
C GLY A 273 7.13 6.14 21.12
N ASN A 274 7.99 7.07 20.71
CA ASN A 274 7.75 8.51 20.85
C ASN A 274 7.61 9.29 19.52
N LEU A 275 7.80 8.68 18.35
CA LEU A 275 7.64 9.38 17.07
C LEU A 275 6.27 10.08 16.96
N TRP A 276 5.22 9.48 17.52
CA TRP A 276 3.88 10.08 17.54
C TRP A 276 3.80 11.39 18.33
N LEU A 277 4.62 11.57 19.36
CA LEU A 277 4.65 12.80 20.16
C LEU A 277 5.31 13.95 19.39
N TRP A 278 6.32 13.65 18.57
CA TRP A 278 6.98 14.63 17.69
C TRP A 278 6.09 15.09 16.53
N THR A 279 5.17 14.24 16.10
CA THR A 279 4.33 14.46 14.91
C THR A 279 2.96 15.03 15.27
N ASN A 280 2.36 14.59 16.36
CA ASN A 280 1.04 15.06 16.83
C ASN A 280 1.13 16.11 17.95
N GLY A 281 2.31 16.29 18.54
CA GLY A 281 2.52 17.16 19.69
C GLY A 281 2.19 16.48 21.02
N GLN A 282 2.91 16.89 22.07
CA GLN A 282 2.63 16.53 23.45
C GLN A 282 1.84 17.66 24.12
N PRO A 283 0.69 17.38 24.77
CA PRO A 283 -0.04 18.40 25.52
C PRO A 283 0.84 19.10 26.57
N GLY A 284 0.83 20.43 26.59
CA GLY A 284 1.61 21.24 27.54
C GLY A 284 3.12 21.28 27.27
N SER A 285 3.60 20.74 26.15
CA SER A 285 5.00 20.86 25.74
C SER A 285 5.19 21.98 24.72
N ASN A 286 6.38 22.61 24.75
CA ASN A 286 6.83 23.55 23.72
C ASN A 286 7.65 22.86 22.61
N ALA A 287 7.67 21.52 22.60
CA ALA A 287 8.34 20.75 21.57
C ALA A 287 7.81 21.11 20.17
N PRO A 288 8.67 21.17 19.16
CA PRO A 288 8.23 21.37 17.78
C PRO A 288 7.32 20.23 17.32
N VAL A 289 6.23 20.59 16.63
CA VAL A 289 5.37 19.64 15.94
C VAL A 289 5.77 19.56 14.47
N LEU A 290 6.03 18.34 13.99
CA LEU A 290 6.52 18.07 12.63
C LEU A 290 5.40 17.75 11.63
N GLY A 291 4.22 17.32 12.10
CA GLY A 291 3.20 16.72 11.25
C GLY A 291 3.49 15.25 10.93
N MET A 292 2.51 14.56 10.35
CA MET A 292 2.61 13.15 9.98
C MET A 292 2.21 12.96 8.50
N PRO A 293 3.08 12.39 7.66
CA PRO A 293 4.49 12.09 7.91
C PRO A 293 5.34 13.35 8.11
N PRO A 294 6.55 13.26 8.71
CA PRO A 294 7.40 14.44 8.98
C PRO A 294 7.85 15.20 7.73
N GLU A 295 7.94 14.52 6.59
CA GLU A 295 8.22 15.08 5.27
C GLU A 295 7.15 14.64 4.27
N PRO A 296 6.92 15.37 3.15
CA PRO A 296 5.99 14.94 2.11
C PRO A 296 6.29 13.51 1.65
N TYR A 297 5.22 12.69 1.62
CA TYR A 297 5.32 11.28 1.27
C TYR A 297 5.13 11.05 -0.22
N SER A 298 5.89 10.08 -0.73
CA SER A 298 5.67 9.47 -2.04
C SER A 298 5.79 7.95 -1.89
N ALA A 299 4.98 7.19 -2.62
CA ALA A 299 5.00 5.74 -2.57
C ALA A 299 6.43 5.18 -2.74
N PHE A 300 6.83 4.26 -1.86
CA PHE A 300 8.15 3.63 -1.88
C PHE A 300 9.36 4.59 -1.79
N LYS A 301 9.20 5.78 -1.17
CA LYS A 301 10.28 6.78 -1.01
C LYS A 301 11.58 6.23 -0.42
N GLY A 302 11.50 5.27 0.50
CA GLY A 302 12.66 4.64 1.14
C GLY A 302 13.45 3.66 0.25
N PHE A 303 13.02 3.41 -0.99
CA PHE A 303 13.67 2.50 -1.91
C PHE A 303 14.39 3.25 -3.04
N GLN A 304 15.41 2.60 -3.63
CA GLN A 304 16.17 3.16 -4.77
C GLN A 304 15.26 3.53 -5.96
N SER A 305 14.18 2.77 -6.16
CA SER A 305 13.16 3.03 -7.16
C SER A 305 11.85 2.33 -6.77
N PHE A 306 10.75 2.73 -7.41
CA PHE A 306 9.46 2.06 -7.24
C PHE A 306 9.54 0.56 -7.58
N ASP A 307 10.12 0.21 -8.73
CA ASP A 307 10.28 -1.18 -9.19
C ASP A 307 11.13 -2.01 -8.19
N ALA A 308 12.18 -1.41 -7.60
CA ALA A 308 12.97 -2.07 -6.55
C ALA A 308 12.16 -2.31 -5.27
N GLY A 309 11.30 -1.36 -4.90
CA GLY A 309 10.35 -1.50 -3.78
C GLY A 309 9.35 -2.63 -4.00
N ILE A 310 8.78 -2.74 -5.21
CA ILE A 310 7.88 -3.83 -5.58
C ILE A 310 8.60 -5.18 -5.55
N SER A 311 9.82 -5.27 -6.10
CA SER A 311 10.60 -6.50 -6.05
C SER A 311 10.91 -6.93 -4.62
N TYR A 312 11.24 -5.98 -3.74
CA TYR A 312 11.44 -6.24 -2.32
C TYR A 312 10.16 -6.75 -1.66
N ALA A 313 9.01 -6.09 -1.88
CA ALA A 313 7.73 -6.49 -1.31
C ALA A 313 7.33 -7.91 -1.74
N PHE A 314 7.52 -8.26 -3.02
CA PHE A 314 7.20 -9.59 -3.53
C PHE A 314 8.09 -10.68 -2.92
N LYS A 315 9.42 -10.49 -2.91
CA LYS A 315 10.36 -11.45 -2.30
C LYS A 315 10.15 -11.62 -0.79
N THR A 316 9.80 -10.53 -0.11
CA THR A 316 9.45 -10.56 1.31
C THR A 316 8.17 -11.37 1.53
N ALA A 317 7.15 -11.16 0.70
CA ALA A 317 5.92 -11.94 0.75
C ALA A 317 6.13 -13.43 0.49
N GLU A 318 7.03 -13.81 -0.43
CA GLU A 318 7.43 -15.22 -0.64
C GLU A 318 8.05 -15.83 0.62
N THR A 319 8.96 -15.09 1.26
CA THR A 319 9.61 -15.51 2.49
C THR A 319 8.58 -15.69 3.62
N ILE A 320 7.68 -14.72 3.80
CA ILE A 320 6.63 -14.79 4.82
C ILE A 320 5.70 -15.99 4.58
N ALA A 321 5.23 -16.18 3.35
CA ALA A 321 4.30 -17.25 3.00
C ALA A 321 4.88 -18.65 3.19
N SER A 322 6.20 -18.82 3.05
CA SER A 322 6.88 -20.10 3.31
C SER A 322 7.09 -20.40 4.79
N GLN A 323 7.01 -19.40 5.67
CA GLN A 323 7.31 -19.53 7.11
C GLN A 323 6.06 -19.51 7.99
N ARG A 324 4.96 -18.93 7.51
CA ARG A 324 3.75 -18.61 8.28
C ARG A 324 2.51 -19.12 7.55
#